data_AF-A0A1U7YX47-F1
#
_entry.id   AF-A0A1U7YX47-F1
#
_cell.length_a   1.000
_cell.length_b   1.000
_cell.length_c   1.000
_cell.angle_alpha   90.00
_cell.angle_beta   90.00
_cell.angle_gamma   90.00
#
_symmetry.space_group_name_H-M   'P 1'
#
loop_
_entity.id
_entity.type
_entity.pdbx_description
1 polymer ?
#
loop_
_entity_poly.entity_id
_entity_poly.type
_entity_poly.pdbx_seq_one_letter_code
_entity_poly.pdbx_strand_id
1 'polypeptide(L)'
;MLSSTASPLKRSRSLAREIWRFFSRKSSRKGHPFLFKTLTDPSRQTRVPCLPWVSLISSLCFLSEMEMMKSFGGPAVSALYLLVLLCIPFCAFSMLQPLDFLALQSIRKALNDMSGSNFFSSWDFTSDPCNFAGVYCEADKVIALNLGDPRAGSPGLTGRLDPAIGKLSALAELSIVPGRIIGTLPQTLSQLKSLRFLAISRNFISGEIPANLAELRSLQTLDLSYNQLRGQIPRTIGTLPSLSNVILCHNHLSGSVPPFLSRALTRLDLKHNDLSGILSPSSLPPSLQYLAMSYNRLTGPVDRLLSRLNRLNYLDLSMNQFTGIIPGNLFSFPITNLQLQRNLFSGPVRPWNQVRIRTVDLSYNRLSGEISPLFSTVKKLYLNNNKFMGQVPSIFVERLLAAGIEILYLQHNYLTGIQISPAAAIPVSSSLCLQYNCMVPPAQTACPLKAGKQKTRPTSQCIEWKG
;
A
#
# COMPACT_ATOMS: atom_id res chain seq x y z
N MET A 1 -76.56 -30.78 3.70
CA MET A 1 -75.30 -30.76 2.93
C MET A 1 -74.58 -29.47 3.32
N LEU A 2 -73.84 -29.40 4.45
CA LEU A 2 -72.42 -29.76 4.68
C LEU A 2 -71.48 -29.10 3.64
N SER A 3 -70.40 -28.36 3.94
CA SER A 3 -69.78 -27.78 5.17
C SER A 3 -68.63 -26.85 4.69
N SER A 4 -68.52 -25.59 5.13
CA SER A 4 -67.56 -25.05 6.13
C SER A 4 -66.05 -25.30 5.87
N THR A 5 -65.05 -24.43 6.11
CA THR A 5 -64.83 -22.98 6.35
C THR A 5 -63.33 -22.78 6.69
N ALA A 6 -62.80 -21.60 6.35
CA ALA A 6 -61.79 -20.80 7.07
C ALA A 6 -60.27 -21.19 7.11
N SER A 7 -59.45 -20.23 6.69
CA SER A 7 -58.06 -19.95 7.11
C SER A 7 -58.02 -19.52 8.60
N PRO A 8 -56.89 -19.54 9.37
CA PRO A 8 -55.83 -18.53 9.23
C PRO A 8 -54.42 -18.83 9.83
N LEU A 9 -53.49 -17.98 9.38
CA LEU A 9 -52.43 -17.29 10.13
C LEU A 9 -52.72 -17.08 11.64
N LYS A 10 -52.62 -18.11 12.49
CA LYS A 10 -52.83 -17.99 13.96
C LYS A 10 -52.34 -19.22 14.75
N ARG A 11 -51.14 -19.76 14.49
CA ARG A 11 -50.60 -20.87 15.30
C ARG A 11 -49.15 -20.81 15.79
N SER A 12 -48.33 -19.82 15.41
CA SER A 12 -47.00 -19.63 16.04
C SER A 12 -46.89 -18.43 17.00
N ARG A 13 -47.96 -17.61 17.15
CA ARG A 13 -48.04 -16.51 18.13
C ARG A 13 -48.66 -16.90 19.48
N SER A 14 -49.09 -18.15 19.63
CA SER A 14 -49.66 -18.70 20.88
C SER A 14 -48.59 -19.38 21.75
N LEU A 15 -47.69 -20.17 21.14
CA LEU A 15 -46.61 -20.85 21.85
C LEU A 15 -45.57 -19.85 22.41
N ALA A 16 -45.32 -18.74 21.69
CA ALA A 16 -44.45 -17.65 22.13
C ALA A 16 -45.02 -16.82 23.30
N ARG A 17 -46.33 -16.88 23.58
CA ARG A 17 -46.96 -16.20 24.74
C ARG A 17 -47.06 -17.10 25.99
N GLU A 18 -47.04 -18.42 25.83
CA GLU A 18 -46.98 -19.36 26.95
C GLU A 18 -45.55 -19.59 27.46
N ILE A 19 -44.55 -19.61 26.56
CA ILE A 19 -43.14 -19.68 26.97
C ILE A 19 -42.70 -18.40 27.72
N TRP A 20 -43.21 -17.23 27.34
CA TRP A 20 -42.95 -15.97 28.07
C TRP A 20 -43.61 -15.96 29.46
N ARG A 21 -44.79 -16.56 29.63
CA ARG A 21 -45.46 -16.66 30.95
C ARG A 21 -44.79 -17.69 31.88
N PHE A 22 -44.13 -18.72 31.32
CA PHE A 22 -43.38 -19.71 32.08
C PHE A 22 -42.02 -19.15 32.59
N PHE A 23 -41.35 -18.32 31.78
CA PHE A 23 -40.09 -17.67 32.20
C PHE A 23 -40.25 -16.40 33.06
N SER A 24 -41.46 -15.81 33.16
CA SER A 24 -41.73 -14.63 34.02
C SER A 24 -42.06 -14.94 35.49
N ARG A 25 -42.11 -16.21 35.91
CA ARG A 25 -42.41 -16.59 37.31
C ARG A 25 -41.29 -17.29 38.06
N LYS A 26 -40.09 -17.41 37.47
CA LYS A 26 -38.92 -18.02 38.12
C LYS A 26 -37.61 -17.27 37.83
N SER A 27 -37.59 -15.96 38.10
CA SER A 27 -36.34 -15.19 38.32
C SER A 27 -36.63 -13.89 39.06
N SER A 28 -37.14 -14.02 40.29
CA SER A 28 -36.95 -13.00 41.33
C SER A 28 -36.21 -13.70 42.47
N ARG A 29 -34.87 -13.75 42.33
CA ARG A 29 -33.86 -13.77 43.38
C ARG A 29 -32.52 -14.21 42.79
N LYS A 30 -31.60 -13.24 42.75
CA LYS A 30 -30.12 -13.34 42.69
C LYS A 30 -29.47 -13.77 41.36
N GLY A 31 -28.91 -12.77 40.67
CA GLY A 31 -27.47 -12.72 40.32
C GLY A 31 -27.04 -13.01 38.87
N HIS A 32 -26.89 -11.94 38.06
CA HIS A 32 -26.15 -11.83 36.75
C HIS A 32 -26.64 -12.71 35.57
N PRO A 33 -26.40 -12.39 34.26
CA PRO A 33 -25.53 -11.37 33.63
C PRO A 33 -26.16 -10.55 32.44
N PHE A 34 -25.33 -9.76 31.75
CA PHE A 34 -25.46 -9.10 30.42
C PHE A 34 -26.32 -9.89 29.38
N LEU A 35 -27.01 -9.33 28.38
CA LEU A 35 -26.70 -8.30 27.36
C LEU A 35 -27.99 -8.10 26.49
N PHE A 36 -28.22 -6.95 25.81
CA PHE A 36 -28.54 -6.89 24.35
C PHE A 36 -29.04 -5.52 23.85
N LYS A 37 -28.27 -4.95 22.91
CA LYS A 37 -28.63 -4.24 21.65
C LYS A 37 -27.31 -3.63 21.14
N THR A 38 -26.82 -3.82 19.92
CA THR A 38 -27.46 -3.87 18.59
C THR A 38 -26.60 -4.66 17.59
N LEU A 39 -27.27 -5.36 16.66
CA LEU A 39 -26.73 -5.99 15.45
C LEU A 39 -26.92 -5.08 14.24
N THR A 40 -25.89 -4.88 13.41
CA THR A 40 -26.00 -4.70 11.95
C THR A 40 -24.62 -4.93 11.28
N ASP A 41 -24.40 -6.11 10.70
CA ASP A 41 -23.49 -6.35 9.56
C ASP A 41 -23.83 -7.72 8.92
N PRO A 42 -24.18 -7.79 7.61
CA PRO A 42 -24.64 -9.01 6.95
C PRO A 42 -23.52 -9.85 6.31
N SER A 43 -22.32 -9.91 6.91
CA SER A 43 -21.19 -10.74 6.41
C SER A 43 -20.77 -11.89 7.33
N ARG A 44 -21.46 -12.12 8.46
CA ARG A 44 -21.23 -13.26 9.35
C ARG A 44 -22.28 -14.36 9.15
N GLN A 45 -21.96 -15.38 8.37
CA GLN A 45 -22.53 -16.71 8.61
C GLN A 45 -21.95 -17.22 9.94
N THR A 46 -22.70 -17.02 11.01
CA THR A 46 -22.38 -17.54 12.33
C THR A 46 -22.44 -19.06 12.31
N ARG A 47 -21.29 -19.74 12.27
CA ARG A 47 -21.20 -21.10 12.82
C ARG A 47 -21.36 -21.00 14.33
N VAL A 48 -22.34 -21.71 14.87
CA VAL A 48 -22.53 -21.89 16.31
C VAL A 48 -21.34 -22.70 16.84
N PRO A 49 -20.65 -22.29 17.93
CA PRO A 49 -19.59 -23.10 18.49
C PRO A 49 -20.19 -24.31 19.21
N CYS A 50 -19.79 -25.51 18.80
CA CYS A 50 -19.97 -26.70 19.64
C CYS A 50 -19.03 -26.54 20.86
N LEU A 51 -19.61 -26.49 22.06
CA LEU A 51 -18.89 -26.49 23.34
C LEU A 51 -17.94 -27.70 23.42
N PRO A 52 -16.79 -27.60 24.12
CA PRO A 52 -15.78 -28.66 24.20
C PRO A 52 -16.18 -29.84 25.11
N TRP A 53 -17.47 -30.07 25.35
CA TRP A 53 -17.97 -31.14 26.22
C TRP A 53 -18.27 -32.45 25.47
N VAL A 54 -18.24 -32.46 24.14
CA VAL A 54 -18.57 -33.66 23.35
C VAL A 54 -17.45 -34.71 23.38
N SER A 55 -16.21 -34.33 23.69
CA SER A 55 -15.10 -35.28 23.92
C SER A 55 -15.18 -35.98 25.28
N LEU A 56 -15.77 -35.35 26.29
CA LEU A 56 -16.01 -35.97 27.60
C LEU A 56 -17.28 -36.83 27.59
N ILE A 57 -18.32 -36.45 26.83
CA ILE A 57 -19.54 -37.25 26.72
C ILE A 57 -19.33 -38.49 25.85
N SER A 58 -18.49 -38.45 24.79
CA SER A 58 -18.20 -39.65 24.01
C SER A 58 -17.38 -40.68 24.80
N SER A 59 -16.44 -40.24 25.64
CA SER A 59 -15.67 -41.15 26.49
C SER A 59 -16.43 -41.62 27.75
N LEU A 60 -17.36 -40.83 28.30
CA LEU A 60 -18.18 -41.23 29.46
C LEU A 60 -19.42 -42.05 29.06
N CYS A 61 -19.99 -41.86 27.86
CA CYS A 61 -21.03 -42.78 27.35
C CYS A 61 -20.48 -44.18 27.08
N PHE A 62 -19.21 -44.27 26.61
CA PHE A 62 -18.59 -45.56 26.32
C PHE A 62 -18.30 -46.42 27.57
N LEU A 63 -18.14 -45.81 28.74
CA LEU A 63 -17.84 -46.53 29.98
C LEU A 63 -19.08 -46.93 30.80
N SER A 64 -20.21 -46.23 30.66
CA SER A 64 -21.45 -46.61 31.41
C SER A 64 -22.30 -47.67 30.72
N GLU A 65 -22.13 -47.90 29.40
CA GLU A 65 -22.91 -48.91 28.66
C GLU A 65 -22.30 -50.32 28.71
N MET A 66 -21.03 -50.47 29.10
CA MET A 66 -20.41 -51.80 29.25
C MET A 66 -20.97 -52.61 30.44
N GLU A 67 -21.61 -51.97 31.43
CA GLU A 67 -22.20 -52.66 32.59
C GLU A 67 -23.66 -53.09 32.40
N MET A 68 -24.35 -52.67 31.34
CA MET A 68 -25.72 -53.11 31.01
C MET A 68 -25.81 -54.17 29.90
N MET A 69 -24.69 -54.58 29.29
CA MET A 69 -24.68 -55.56 28.19
C MET A 69 -24.35 -56.99 28.62
N LYS A 70 -25.11 -57.53 29.58
CA LYS A 70 -25.14 -58.99 29.86
C LYS A 70 -26.47 -59.68 29.58
N SER A 71 -27.48 -59.00 29.01
CA SER A 71 -28.84 -59.58 28.98
C SER A 71 -29.59 -59.68 27.65
N PHE A 72 -29.13 -59.15 26.52
CA PHE A 72 -29.91 -59.28 25.27
C PHE A 72 -29.03 -59.53 24.04
N GLY A 73 -28.83 -60.81 23.72
CA GLY A 73 -28.25 -61.27 22.47
C GLY A 73 -29.34 -61.47 21.41
N GLY A 74 -29.25 -60.74 20.30
CA GLY A 74 -30.08 -60.96 19.12
C GLY A 74 -29.55 -60.21 17.89
N PRO A 75 -29.61 -60.82 16.67
CA PRO A 75 -28.99 -60.28 15.45
C PRO A 75 -29.58 -58.94 14.96
N ALA A 76 -30.75 -58.53 15.47
CA ALA A 76 -31.38 -57.26 15.15
C ALA A 76 -30.70 -56.04 15.81
N VAL A 77 -30.02 -56.23 16.95
CA VAL A 77 -29.35 -55.13 17.68
C VAL A 77 -28.04 -54.72 16.99
N SER A 78 -27.33 -55.70 16.40
CA SER A 78 -26.11 -55.45 15.62
C SER A 78 -26.38 -54.72 14.31
N ALA A 79 -27.52 -54.98 13.66
CA ALA A 79 -27.92 -54.29 12.43
C ALA A 79 -28.30 -52.82 12.68
N LEU A 80 -28.93 -52.53 13.82
CA LEU A 80 -29.28 -51.17 14.23
C LEU A 80 -28.03 -50.34 14.58
N TYR A 81 -27.03 -50.95 15.21
CA TYR A 81 -25.72 -50.32 15.47
C TYR A 81 -24.98 -49.96 14.18
N LEU A 82 -25.01 -50.84 13.17
CA LEU A 82 -24.38 -50.60 11.87
C LEU A 82 -25.06 -49.45 11.11
N LEU A 83 -26.40 -49.39 11.17
CA LEU A 83 -27.21 -48.33 10.56
C LEU A 83 -27.02 -46.98 11.26
N VAL A 84 -26.89 -46.96 12.59
CA VAL A 84 -26.60 -45.73 13.36
C VAL A 84 -25.19 -45.21 13.05
N LEU A 85 -24.18 -46.09 12.92
CA LEU A 85 -22.82 -45.72 12.49
C LEU A 85 -22.77 -45.19 11.04
N LEU A 86 -23.61 -45.72 10.14
CA LEU A 86 -23.76 -45.25 8.75
C LEU A 86 -24.56 -43.93 8.64
N CYS A 87 -25.36 -43.59 9.65
CA CYS A 87 -26.18 -42.37 9.70
C CYS A 87 -25.58 -41.22 10.53
N ILE A 88 -24.40 -41.40 11.14
CA ILE A 88 -23.65 -40.24 11.65
C ILE A 88 -23.17 -39.47 10.42
N PRO A 89 -23.63 -38.23 10.19
CA PRO A 89 -22.99 -37.41 9.18
C PRO A 89 -21.54 -37.30 9.62
N PHE A 90 -20.61 -37.86 8.83
CA PHE A 90 -19.20 -37.53 8.93
C PHE A 90 -19.13 -36.01 8.75
N CYS A 91 -19.21 -35.27 9.85
CA CYS A 91 -18.61 -33.96 9.94
C CYS A 91 -17.12 -34.24 9.84
N ALA A 92 -16.64 -34.47 8.61
CA ALA A 92 -15.24 -34.39 8.30
C ALA A 92 -14.87 -32.95 8.64
N PHE A 93 -14.38 -32.74 9.86
CA PHE A 93 -13.55 -31.60 10.13
C PHE A 93 -12.46 -31.67 9.06
N SER A 94 -12.45 -30.74 8.11
CA SER A 94 -11.34 -30.63 7.17
C SER A 94 -10.12 -30.22 7.98
N MET A 95 -9.43 -31.21 8.54
CA MET A 95 -8.18 -30.98 9.24
C MET A 95 -7.21 -30.34 8.25
N LEU A 96 -6.57 -29.26 8.70
CA LEU A 96 -5.56 -28.57 7.90
C LEU A 96 -4.53 -29.57 7.39
N GLN A 97 -4.12 -29.43 6.12
CA GLN A 97 -3.14 -30.34 5.52
C GLN A 97 -1.88 -30.44 6.39
N PRO A 98 -1.30 -31.65 6.56
CA PRO A 98 -0.15 -31.84 7.43
C PRO A 98 1.04 -30.94 7.07
N LEU A 99 1.21 -30.62 5.79
CA LEU A 99 2.30 -29.77 5.33
C LEU A 99 2.11 -28.31 5.77
N ASP A 100 0.87 -27.80 5.71
CA ASP A 100 0.53 -26.45 6.16
C ASP A 100 0.62 -26.35 7.69
N PHE A 101 0.14 -27.39 8.40
CA PHE A 101 0.28 -27.48 9.85
C PHE A 101 1.75 -27.41 10.30
N LEU A 102 2.63 -28.22 9.70
CA LEU A 102 4.07 -28.22 10.00
C LEU A 102 4.73 -26.89 9.60
N ALA A 103 4.30 -26.26 8.51
CA ALA A 103 4.81 -24.96 8.11
C ALA A 103 4.46 -23.87 9.13
N LEU A 104 3.22 -23.83 9.63
CA LEU A 104 2.81 -22.91 10.68
C LEU A 104 3.60 -23.13 11.99
N GLN A 105 3.89 -24.39 12.36
CA GLN A 105 4.74 -24.69 13.51
C GLN A 105 6.16 -24.12 13.36
N SER A 106 6.79 -24.29 12.19
CA SER A 106 8.11 -23.71 11.92
C SER A 106 8.09 -22.18 11.95
N ILE A 107 7.06 -21.56 11.35
CA ILE A 107 6.89 -20.10 11.36
C ILE A 107 6.75 -19.57 12.78
N ARG A 108 5.92 -20.21 13.61
CA ARG A 108 5.75 -19.85 15.03
C ARG A 108 7.06 -19.93 15.80
N LYS A 109 7.88 -20.94 15.52
CA LYS A 109 9.17 -21.16 16.19
C LYS A 109 10.21 -20.12 15.77
N ALA A 110 10.15 -19.64 14.52
CA ALA A 110 11.11 -18.67 13.98
C ALA A 110 10.81 -17.20 14.37
N LEU A 111 9.59 -16.92 14.82
CA LEU A 111 9.11 -15.59 15.14
C LEU A 111 8.68 -15.47 16.60
N ASN A 112 8.92 -14.29 17.18
CA ASN A 112 8.55 -13.98 18.55
C ASN A 112 7.81 -12.65 18.62
N ASP A 113 6.90 -12.57 19.59
CA ASP A 113 6.27 -11.30 19.96
C ASP A 113 7.33 -10.33 20.49
N MET A 114 7.30 -9.09 20.01
CA MET A 114 8.04 -8.02 20.65
C MET A 114 7.38 -7.64 21.98
N SER A 115 8.13 -7.01 22.90
CA SER A 115 7.60 -6.56 24.18
C SER A 115 6.31 -5.73 24.00
N GLY A 116 5.22 -6.17 24.61
CA GLY A 116 3.89 -5.55 24.50
C GLY A 116 2.99 -6.14 23.40
N SER A 117 3.51 -7.03 22.55
CA SER A 117 2.72 -7.82 21.60
C SER A 117 2.25 -9.13 22.26
N ASN A 118 1.06 -9.58 21.88
CA ASN A 118 0.50 -10.88 22.24
C ASN A 118 -0.07 -11.59 21.00
N PHE A 119 0.46 -11.30 19.80
CA PHE A 119 -0.07 -11.82 18.54
C PHE A 119 -0.10 -13.35 18.51
N PHE A 120 0.94 -14.00 19.04
CA PHE A 120 1.00 -15.45 19.06
C PHE A 120 0.25 -16.11 20.22
N SER A 121 -0.49 -15.36 21.05
CA SER A 121 -1.20 -15.94 22.19
C SER A 121 -2.30 -16.93 21.77
N SER A 122 -2.87 -16.76 20.58
CA SER A 122 -3.88 -17.68 20.04
C SER A 122 -3.28 -18.89 19.31
N TRP A 123 -1.97 -18.92 19.09
CA TRP A 123 -1.30 -19.98 18.32
C TRP A 123 -1.02 -21.18 19.20
N ASP A 124 -2.10 -21.86 19.59
CA ASP A 124 -2.08 -23.11 20.34
C ASP A 124 -2.33 -24.28 19.41
N PHE A 125 -1.28 -25.04 19.11
CA PHE A 125 -1.31 -26.20 18.20
C PHE A 125 -2.05 -27.42 18.74
N THR A 126 -2.70 -27.32 19.91
CA THR A 126 -3.72 -28.29 20.35
C THR A 126 -5.10 -28.00 19.76
N SER A 127 -5.28 -26.83 19.14
CA SER A 127 -6.52 -26.37 18.49
C SER A 127 -6.35 -26.24 16.97
N ASP A 128 -7.47 -26.02 16.27
CA ASP A 128 -7.48 -25.83 14.82
C ASP A 128 -6.71 -24.53 14.43
N PRO A 129 -5.59 -24.63 13.67
CA PRO A 129 -4.77 -23.48 13.29
C PRO A 129 -5.49 -22.44 12.42
N CYS A 130 -6.60 -22.81 11.78
CA CYS A 130 -7.40 -21.86 11.01
C CYS A 130 -8.11 -20.81 11.88
N ASN A 131 -8.10 -20.97 13.22
CA ASN A 131 -8.56 -19.96 14.18
C ASN A 131 -7.43 -19.09 14.73
N PHE A 132 -6.18 -19.31 14.31
CA PHE A 132 -5.06 -18.52 14.78
C PHE A 132 -5.13 -17.09 14.24
N ALA A 133 -4.70 -16.13 15.05
CA ALA A 133 -4.58 -14.74 14.65
C ALA A 133 -3.73 -14.66 13.36
N GLY A 134 -4.31 -14.07 12.32
CA GLY A 134 -3.64 -13.85 11.04
C GLY A 134 -3.61 -15.06 10.09
N VAL A 135 -4.13 -16.23 10.47
CA VAL A 135 -4.22 -17.40 9.58
C VAL A 135 -5.62 -17.48 8.99
N TYR A 136 -5.71 -17.56 7.66
CA TYR A 136 -6.98 -17.74 6.96
C TYR A 136 -6.91 -18.96 6.05
N CYS A 137 -7.87 -19.84 6.20
CA CYS A 137 -7.94 -21.09 5.45
C CYS A 137 -9.14 -21.12 4.50
N GLU A 138 -8.97 -21.81 3.39
CA GLU A 138 -10.05 -22.27 2.52
C GLU A 138 -9.98 -23.79 2.45
N ALA A 139 -11.07 -24.45 2.86
CA ALA A 139 -11.10 -25.89 3.10
C ALA A 139 -9.97 -26.32 4.06
N ASP A 140 -9.03 -27.14 3.58
CA ASP A 140 -7.93 -27.73 4.34
C ASP A 140 -6.59 -27.02 4.13
N LYS A 141 -6.56 -25.85 3.48
CA LYS A 141 -5.30 -25.14 3.15
C LYS A 141 -5.29 -23.68 3.60
N VAL A 142 -4.11 -23.17 3.93
CA VAL A 142 -3.88 -21.76 4.25
C VAL A 142 -3.82 -20.95 2.95
N ILE A 143 -4.74 -19.98 2.82
CA ILE A 143 -4.82 -19.09 1.66
C ILE A 143 -4.30 -17.68 1.95
N ALA A 144 -4.34 -17.23 3.20
CA ALA A 144 -3.74 -15.96 3.60
C ALA A 144 -3.06 -16.06 4.96
N LEU A 145 -1.90 -15.41 5.07
CA LEU A 145 -1.11 -15.36 6.29
C LEU A 145 -0.67 -13.90 6.55
N ASN A 146 -1.24 -13.31 7.59
CA ASN A 146 -0.99 -11.94 8.01
C ASN A 146 -0.31 -11.96 9.38
N LEU A 147 1.01 -11.83 9.40
CA LEU A 147 1.83 -11.96 10.61
C LEU A 147 1.97 -10.63 11.33
N GLY A 148 1.57 -10.60 12.60
CA GLY A 148 1.57 -9.42 13.46
C GLY A 148 0.21 -8.72 13.52
N ASP A 149 0.03 -7.87 14.54
CA ASP A 149 -1.23 -7.17 14.77
C ASP A 149 -1.27 -5.83 13.99
N PRO A 150 -2.25 -5.65 13.08
CA PRO A 150 -2.31 -4.49 12.19
C PRO A 150 -2.71 -3.19 12.88
N ARG A 151 -3.09 -3.21 14.17
CA ARG A 151 -3.45 -1.99 14.92
C ARG A 151 -2.29 -1.00 14.94
N ALA A 152 -2.61 0.27 14.70
CA ALA A 152 -1.62 1.35 14.75
C ALA A 152 -0.93 1.38 16.12
N GLY A 153 0.41 1.38 16.11
CA GLY A 153 1.22 1.38 17.33
C GLY A 153 1.47 -0.01 17.94
N SER A 154 0.99 -1.09 17.32
CA SER A 154 1.37 -2.46 17.72
C SER A 154 2.90 -2.64 17.64
N PRO A 155 3.55 -3.27 18.65
CA PRO A 155 5.00 -3.47 18.66
C PRO A 155 5.53 -4.35 17.52
N GLY A 156 4.67 -5.17 16.90
CA GLY A 156 5.04 -6.08 15.82
C GLY A 156 5.77 -7.33 16.30
N LEU A 157 6.43 -8.01 15.35
CA LEU A 157 7.14 -9.26 15.57
C LEU A 157 8.66 -9.09 15.40
N THR A 158 9.43 -9.98 16.01
CA THR A 158 10.89 -10.12 15.82
C THR A 158 11.24 -11.54 15.41
N GLY A 159 12.44 -11.74 14.84
CA GLY A 159 12.90 -13.05 14.39
C GLY A 159 13.28 -13.07 12.91
N ARG A 160 13.14 -14.23 12.27
CA ARG A 160 13.52 -14.44 10.85
C ARG A 160 12.40 -15.15 10.10
N LEU A 161 12.34 -14.91 8.79
CA LEU A 161 11.42 -15.65 7.91
C LEU A 161 11.92 -17.08 7.73
N ASP A 162 11.11 -18.04 8.19
CA ASP A 162 11.42 -19.46 8.02
C ASP A 162 11.17 -19.90 6.57
N PRO A 163 12.07 -20.66 5.93
CA PRO A 163 11.85 -21.19 4.59
C PRO A 163 10.60 -22.07 4.45
N ALA A 164 10.07 -22.63 5.54
CA ALA A 164 8.85 -23.41 5.55
C ALA A 164 7.62 -22.62 5.06
N ILE A 165 7.65 -21.28 5.05
CA ILE A 165 6.60 -20.45 4.41
C ILE A 165 6.33 -20.92 2.99
N GLY A 166 7.35 -21.31 2.21
CA GLY A 166 7.21 -21.78 0.84
C GLY A 166 6.40 -23.07 0.67
N LYS A 167 6.12 -23.79 1.77
CA LYS A 167 5.34 -25.03 1.76
C LYS A 167 3.82 -24.78 1.74
N LEU A 168 3.36 -23.57 2.06
CA LEU A 168 1.95 -23.17 2.05
C LEU A 168 1.45 -23.01 0.60
N SER A 169 1.27 -24.13 -0.10
CA SER A 169 1.09 -24.16 -1.57
C SER A 169 -0.12 -23.36 -2.10
N ALA A 170 -1.16 -23.17 -1.29
CA ALA A 170 -2.36 -22.40 -1.64
C ALA A 170 -2.28 -20.91 -1.26
N LEU A 171 -1.19 -20.47 -0.64
CA LEU A 171 -1.07 -19.11 -0.12
C LEU A 171 -1.18 -18.08 -1.26
N ALA A 172 -2.23 -17.27 -1.20
CA ALA A 172 -2.53 -16.17 -2.10
C ALA A 172 -2.07 -14.82 -1.53
N GLU A 173 -2.06 -14.68 -0.20
CA GLU A 173 -1.66 -13.44 0.47
C GLU A 173 -0.68 -13.73 1.61
N LEU A 174 0.48 -13.05 1.57
CA LEU A 174 1.44 -13.03 2.65
C LEU A 174 1.71 -11.58 3.02
N SER A 175 1.36 -11.20 4.25
CA SER A 175 1.70 -9.90 4.79
C SER A 175 2.38 -10.02 6.16
N ILE A 176 3.30 -9.11 6.43
CA ILE A 176 3.98 -9.01 7.72
C ILE A 176 3.91 -7.56 8.16
N VAL A 177 3.30 -7.34 9.33
CA VAL A 177 3.17 -6.04 9.96
C VAL A 177 4.55 -5.47 10.31
N PRO A 178 4.73 -4.13 10.29
CA PRO A 178 5.98 -3.48 10.70
C PRO A 178 6.50 -4.01 12.05
N GLY A 179 7.80 -4.26 12.12
CA GLY A 179 8.42 -4.90 13.28
C GLY A 179 9.94 -4.94 13.18
N ARG A 180 10.53 -5.98 13.78
CA ARG A 180 11.98 -6.22 13.82
C ARG A 180 12.37 -7.53 13.15
N ILE A 181 11.72 -7.91 12.05
CA ILE A 181 12.12 -9.10 11.29
C ILE A 181 13.46 -8.83 10.60
N ILE A 182 14.43 -9.70 10.85
CA ILE A 182 15.79 -9.65 10.31
C ILE A 182 16.05 -10.83 9.36
N GLY A 183 17.24 -10.88 8.76
CA GLY A 183 17.65 -11.95 7.86
C GLY A 183 17.35 -11.63 6.40
N THR A 184 17.31 -12.65 5.54
CA THR A 184 17.09 -12.51 4.10
C THR A 184 15.71 -13.02 3.70
N LEU A 185 15.24 -12.62 2.52
CA LEU A 185 14.07 -13.26 1.91
C LEU A 185 14.41 -14.73 1.58
N PRO A 186 13.64 -15.72 2.07
CA PRO A 186 13.93 -17.11 1.77
C PRO A 186 13.62 -17.40 0.29
N GLN A 187 14.53 -18.12 -0.38
CA GLN A 187 14.35 -18.48 -1.79
C GLN A 187 13.10 -19.34 -2.02
N THR A 188 12.64 -20.07 -1.00
CA THR A 188 11.42 -20.89 -1.06
C THR A 188 10.14 -20.08 -1.26
N LEU A 189 10.17 -18.75 -1.12
CA LEU A 189 9.03 -17.90 -1.50
C LEU A 189 8.60 -18.13 -2.97
N SER A 190 9.52 -18.51 -3.87
CA SER A 190 9.19 -18.80 -5.27
C SER A 190 8.26 -20.00 -5.45
N GLN A 191 8.12 -20.86 -4.43
CA GLN A 191 7.26 -22.04 -4.47
C GLN A 191 5.77 -21.71 -4.34
N LEU A 192 5.44 -20.50 -3.87
CA LEU A 192 4.07 -20.04 -3.64
C LEU A 192 3.36 -19.63 -4.93
N LYS A 193 3.09 -20.59 -5.83
CA LYS A 193 2.59 -20.31 -7.20
C LYS A 193 1.24 -19.55 -7.24
N SER A 194 0.46 -19.63 -6.16
CA SER A 194 -0.82 -18.95 -6.00
C SER A 194 -0.71 -17.52 -5.47
N LEU A 195 0.50 -17.07 -5.08
CA LEU A 195 0.69 -15.80 -4.39
C LEU A 195 0.36 -14.61 -5.31
N ARG A 196 -0.53 -13.75 -4.82
CA ARG A 196 -0.99 -12.51 -5.47
C ARG A 196 -0.52 -11.28 -4.72
N PHE A 197 -0.41 -11.37 -3.40
CA PHE A 197 -0.01 -10.26 -2.54
C PHE A 197 1.16 -10.67 -1.63
N LEU A 198 2.30 -9.98 -1.79
CA LEU A 198 3.47 -10.13 -0.92
C LEU A 198 3.82 -8.76 -0.34
N ALA A 199 3.61 -8.56 0.95
CA ALA A 199 3.94 -7.34 1.66
C ALA A 199 4.78 -7.60 2.90
N ILE A 200 6.06 -7.23 2.85
CA ILE A 200 6.99 -7.31 3.96
C ILE A 200 7.68 -5.95 4.07
N SER A 201 6.95 -4.96 4.58
CA SER A 201 7.44 -3.57 4.68
C SER A 201 7.82 -3.19 6.11
N ARG A 202 8.68 -2.18 6.25
CA ARG A 202 9.10 -1.60 7.55
C ARG A 202 9.65 -2.65 8.52
N ASN A 203 10.63 -3.39 8.05
CA ASN A 203 11.37 -4.40 8.80
C ASN A 203 12.87 -4.22 8.53
N PHE A 204 13.69 -5.18 8.96
CA PHE A 204 15.15 -5.16 8.81
C PHE A 204 15.61 -6.30 7.89
N ILE A 205 14.80 -6.62 6.88
CA ILE A 205 15.17 -7.63 5.88
C ILE A 205 16.35 -7.10 5.07
N SER A 206 17.39 -7.91 4.94
CA SER A 206 18.67 -7.60 4.32
C SER A 206 18.96 -8.59 3.19
N GLY A 207 20.11 -8.43 2.52
CA GLY A 207 20.47 -9.27 1.38
C GLY A 207 19.80 -8.83 0.09
N GLU A 208 19.82 -9.68 -0.93
CA GLU A 208 19.31 -9.36 -2.26
C GLU A 208 17.86 -9.81 -2.44
N ILE A 209 17.16 -9.20 -3.39
CA ILE A 209 15.85 -9.69 -3.84
C ILE A 209 16.08 -10.97 -4.66
N PRO A 210 15.56 -12.15 -4.24
CA PRO A 210 15.80 -13.39 -4.97
C PRO A 210 15.23 -13.37 -6.39
N ALA A 211 16.06 -13.67 -7.40
CA ALA A 211 15.64 -13.65 -8.80
C ALA A 211 14.54 -14.67 -9.14
N ASN A 212 14.44 -15.75 -8.36
CA ASN A 212 13.41 -16.77 -8.49
C ASN A 212 12.02 -16.30 -8.03
N LEU A 213 11.88 -15.13 -7.40
CA LEU A 213 10.55 -14.51 -7.18
C LEU A 213 9.79 -14.29 -8.50
N ALA A 214 10.49 -14.26 -9.64
CA ALA A 214 9.88 -14.22 -10.96
C ALA A 214 9.07 -15.48 -11.34
N GLU A 215 9.15 -16.55 -10.55
CA GLU A 215 8.29 -17.73 -10.74
C GLU A 215 6.85 -17.49 -10.25
N LEU A 216 6.61 -16.42 -9.50
CA LEU A 216 5.30 -16.04 -8.95
C LEU A 216 4.44 -15.34 -10.02
N ARG A 217 4.05 -16.08 -11.06
CA ARG A 217 3.33 -15.54 -12.25
C ARG A 217 2.01 -14.84 -11.90
N SER A 218 1.39 -15.20 -10.78
CA SER A 218 0.15 -14.62 -10.27
C SER A 218 0.35 -13.37 -9.41
N LEU A 219 1.60 -12.97 -9.13
CA LEU A 219 1.90 -11.88 -8.22
C LEU A 219 1.42 -10.54 -8.78
N GLN A 220 0.58 -9.85 -8.02
CA GLN A 220 -0.02 -8.58 -8.37
C GLN A 220 0.60 -7.43 -7.57
N THR A 221 0.92 -7.66 -6.30
CA THR A 221 1.53 -6.65 -5.43
C THR A 221 2.79 -7.20 -4.78
N LEU A 222 3.88 -6.48 -4.96
CA LEU A 222 5.16 -6.69 -4.30
C LEU A 222 5.52 -5.43 -3.51
N ASP A 223 5.39 -5.49 -2.19
CA ASP A 223 5.83 -4.44 -1.27
C ASP A 223 6.95 -4.96 -0.36
N LEU A 224 8.16 -4.46 -0.57
CA LEU A 224 9.34 -4.72 0.26
C LEU A 224 9.95 -3.41 0.79
N SER A 225 9.13 -2.36 0.88
CA SER A 225 9.59 -1.02 1.24
C SER A 225 10.07 -0.91 2.68
N TYR A 226 10.95 0.06 2.95
CA TYR A 226 11.51 0.30 4.29
C TYR A 226 12.17 -0.96 4.88
N ASN A 227 13.15 -1.50 4.15
CA ASN A 227 14.02 -2.59 4.60
C ASN A 227 15.48 -2.22 4.34
N GLN A 228 16.38 -3.20 4.43
CA GLN A 228 17.81 -3.08 4.17
C GLN A 228 18.25 -3.89 2.95
N LEU A 229 17.34 -4.07 1.97
CA LEU A 229 17.63 -4.84 0.76
C LEU A 229 18.71 -4.15 -0.07
N ARG A 230 19.65 -4.94 -0.59
CA ARG A 230 20.79 -4.48 -1.38
C ARG A 230 20.85 -5.23 -2.72
N GLY A 231 21.83 -4.87 -3.55
CA GLY A 231 22.00 -5.48 -4.87
C GLY A 231 20.99 -4.96 -5.89
N GLN A 232 20.90 -5.62 -7.03
CA GLN A 232 20.06 -5.17 -8.15
C GLN A 232 18.60 -5.60 -7.99
N ILE A 233 17.68 -4.86 -8.61
CA ILE A 233 16.33 -5.35 -8.86
C ILE A 233 16.44 -6.40 -9.98
N PRO A 234 16.14 -7.70 -9.74
CA PRO A 234 16.29 -8.73 -10.76
C PRO A 234 15.44 -8.40 -11.99
N ARG A 235 16.04 -8.48 -13.20
CA ARG A 235 15.34 -8.24 -14.47
C ARG A 235 14.11 -9.13 -14.65
N THR A 236 14.18 -10.35 -14.10
CA THR A 236 13.10 -11.33 -14.14
C THR A 236 11.84 -10.89 -13.40
N ILE A 237 11.94 -10.03 -12.37
CA ILE A 237 10.76 -9.47 -11.70
C ILE A 237 10.01 -8.52 -12.63
N GLY A 238 10.73 -7.76 -13.45
CA GLY A 238 10.13 -6.87 -14.45
C GLY A 238 9.31 -7.60 -15.52
N THR A 239 9.48 -8.92 -15.68
CA THR A 239 8.76 -9.75 -16.66
C THR A 239 7.54 -10.47 -16.07
N LEU A 240 7.23 -10.29 -14.79
CA LEU A 240 6.03 -10.86 -14.18
C LEU A 240 4.77 -10.26 -14.83
N PRO A 241 3.87 -11.10 -15.39
CA PRO A 241 2.80 -10.62 -16.25
C PRO A 241 1.69 -9.89 -15.49
N SER A 242 1.46 -10.25 -14.22
CA SER A 242 0.31 -9.81 -13.43
C SER A 242 0.63 -8.65 -12.49
N LEU A 243 1.88 -8.16 -12.45
CA LEU A 243 2.29 -7.10 -11.52
C LEU A 243 1.51 -5.80 -11.75
N SER A 244 0.85 -5.34 -10.69
CA SER A 244 0.09 -4.09 -10.65
C SER A 244 0.76 -3.04 -9.77
N ASN A 245 1.37 -3.46 -8.66
CA ASN A 245 2.03 -2.58 -7.69
C ASN A 245 3.42 -3.13 -7.33
N VAL A 246 4.45 -2.29 -7.51
CA VAL A 246 5.82 -2.58 -7.10
C VAL A 246 6.30 -1.44 -6.20
N ILE A 247 6.52 -1.75 -4.92
CA ILE A 247 6.90 -0.79 -3.88
C ILE A 247 8.19 -1.29 -3.23
N LEU A 248 9.32 -0.70 -3.62
CA LEU A 248 10.66 -1.08 -3.16
C LEU A 248 11.42 0.10 -2.54
N CYS A 249 10.69 1.17 -2.18
CA CYS A 249 11.28 2.39 -1.67
C CYS A 249 11.94 2.22 -0.29
N HIS A 250 12.89 3.11 0.03
CA HIS A 250 13.64 3.08 1.28
C HIS A 250 14.36 1.73 1.49
N ASN A 251 15.27 1.41 0.58
CA ASN A 251 16.19 0.29 0.65
C ASN A 251 17.59 0.76 0.20
N HIS A 252 18.52 -0.17 0.00
CA HIS A 252 19.87 0.05 -0.54
C HIS A 252 20.04 -0.62 -1.92
N LEU A 253 18.95 -0.66 -2.72
CA LEU A 253 18.97 -1.30 -4.04
C LEU A 253 19.84 -0.47 -5.00
N SER A 254 20.61 -1.13 -5.84
CA SER A 254 21.59 -0.50 -6.73
C SER A 254 21.49 -1.05 -8.16
N GLY A 255 22.30 -0.50 -9.07
CA GLY A 255 22.26 -0.87 -10.49
C GLY A 255 21.05 -0.29 -11.23
N SER A 256 20.80 -0.80 -12.44
CA SER A 256 19.77 -0.23 -13.32
C SER A 256 18.36 -0.70 -13.01
N VAL A 257 17.39 0.19 -13.25
CA VAL A 257 15.97 -0.17 -13.20
C VAL A 257 15.66 -1.12 -14.36
N PRO A 258 15.19 -2.35 -14.10
CA PRO A 258 14.83 -3.28 -15.16
C PRO A 258 13.57 -2.82 -15.91
N PRO A 259 13.37 -3.29 -17.16
CA PRO A 259 12.13 -3.03 -17.87
C PRO A 259 10.96 -3.76 -17.19
N PHE A 260 9.91 -3.03 -16.87
CA PHE A 260 8.65 -3.57 -16.39
C PHE A 260 7.69 -3.74 -17.56
N LEU A 261 7.33 -4.98 -17.86
CA LEU A 261 6.59 -5.36 -19.06
C LEU A 261 5.08 -5.59 -18.79
N SER A 262 4.67 -5.68 -17.52
CA SER A 262 3.26 -5.89 -17.20
C SER A 262 2.40 -4.71 -17.66
N ARG A 263 1.35 -5.01 -18.42
CA ARG A 263 0.33 -4.02 -18.81
C ARG A 263 -0.63 -3.65 -17.69
N ALA A 264 -0.58 -4.39 -16.57
CA ALA A 264 -1.39 -4.12 -15.39
C ALA A 264 -0.68 -3.18 -14.39
N LEU A 265 0.60 -2.83 -14.63
CA LEU A 265 1.37 -2.03 -13.69
C LEU A 265 0.82 -0.60 -13.60
N THR A 266 0.29 -0.25 -12.43
CA THR A 266 -0.26 1.07 -12.13
C THR A 266 0.61 1.87 -11.17
N ARG A 267 1.38 1.19 -10.30
CA ARG A 267 2.21 1.85 -9.27
C ARG A 267 3.63 1.30 -9.26
N LEU A 268 4.59 2.20 -9.42
CA LEU A 268 6.01 1.93 -9.24
C LEU A 268 6.62 2.96 -8.28
N ASP A 269 7.06 2.49 -7.12
CA ASP A 269 7.69 3.31 -6.08
C ASP A 269 9.08 2.76 -5.74
N LEU A 270 10.12 3.43 -6.23
CA LEU A 270 11.53 3.07 -6.09
C LEU A 270 12.34 4.16 -5.37
N LYS A 271 11.67 5.15 -4.75
CA LYS A 271 12.36 6.28 -4.12
C LYS A 271 13.31 5.85 -3.00
N HIS A 272 14.33 6.66 -2.71
CA HIS A 272 15.31 6.39 -1.66
C HIS A 272 15.98 5.02 -1.82
N ASN A 273 16.78 4.90 -2.88
CA ASN A 273 17.66 3.78 -3.16
C ASN A 273 18.98 4.32 -3.79
N ASP A 274 19.87 3.43 -4.21
CA ASP A 274 21.11 3.74 -4.92
C ASP A 274 21.04 3.35 -6.42
N LEU A 275 19.83 3.37 -7.00
CA LEU A 275 19.61 2.98 -8.39
C LEU A 275 20.30 3.95 -9.35
N SER A 276 20.84 3.43 -10.44
CA SER A 276 21.67 4.18 -11.40
C SER A 276 21.36 3.79 -12.85
N GLY A 277 22.02 4.44 -13.80
CA GLY A 277 21.82 4.17 -15.23
C GLY A 277 20.58 4.86 -15.82
N ILE A 278 20.22 4.45 -17.02
CA ILE A 278 19.28 5.16 -17.90
C ILE A 278 17.94 4.44 -17.98
N LEU A 279 16.84 5.19 -18.06
CA LEU A 279 15.51 4.67 -18.33
C LEU A 279 15.24 4.65 -19.85
N SER A 280 15.26 3.47 -20.45
CA SER A 280 14.92 3.30 -21.87
C SER A 280 13.46 3.72 -22.15
N PRO A 281 13.12 4.27 -23.34
CA PRO A 281 11.76 4.77 -23.62
C PRO A 281 10.62 3.74 -23.49
N SER A 282 10.93 2.44 -23.54
CA SER A 282 10.00 1.32 -23.40
C SER A 282 10.17 0.52 -22.12
N SER A 283 10.98 1.00 -21.16
CA SER A 283 11.21 0.29 -19.90
C SER A 283 10.00 0.32 -18.97
N LEU A 284 9.07 1.25 -19.15
CA LEU A 284 7.86 1.38 -18.34
C LEU A 284 6.58 1.36 -19.20
N PRO A 285 5.50 0.74 -18.71
CA PRO A 285 4.25 0.62 -19.44
C PRO A 285 3.39 1.89 -19.32
N PRO A 286 2.60 2.25 -20.35
CA PRO A 286 1.71 3.42 -20.33
C PRO A 286 0.53 3.28 -19.36
N SER A 287 0.34 2.12 -18.73
CA SER A 287 -0.66 1.88 -17.68
C SER A 287 -0.35 2.59 -16.36
N LEU A 288 0.89 3.08 -16.17
CA LEU A 288 1.33 3.69 -14.92
C LEU A 288 0.51 4.94 -14.55
N GLN A 289 0.13 4.99 -13.28
CA GLN A 289 -0.59 6.09 -12.65
C GLN A 289 0.24 6.76 -11.56
N TYR A 290 1.10 6.01 -10.88
CA TYR A 290 1.99 6.50 -9.83
C TYR A 290 3.43 6.09 -10.14
N LEU A 291 4.29 7.08 -10.35
CA LEU A 291 5.72 6.88 -10.58
C LEU A 291 6.54 7.72 -9.61
N ALA A 292 7.25 7.06 -8.70
CA ALA A 292 8.18 7.70 -7.78
C ALA A 292 9.56 7.04 -7.88
N MET A 293 10.57 7.81 -8.24
CA MET A 293 11.97 7.36 -8.37
C MET A 293 12.93 8.35 -7.70
N SER A 294 12.42 9.22 -6.83
CA SER A 294 13.20 10.27 -6.21
C SER A 294 14.32 9.76 -5.31
N TYR A 295 15.37 10.56 -5.14
CA TYR A 295 16.53 10.20 -4.31
C TYR A 295 17.19 8.90 -4.80
N ASN A 296 17.72 8.96 -6.02
CA ASN A 296 18.50 7.91 -6.66
C ASN A 296 19.65 8.56 -7.46
N ARG A 297 20.37 7.77 -8.26
CA ARG A 297 21.48 8.20 -9.12
C ARG A 297 21.16 7.97 -10.60
N LEU A 298 19.89 8.05 -10.99
CA LEU A 298 19.42 7.80 -12.35
C LEU A 298 19.84 8.92 -13.29
N THR A 299 20.24 8.57 -14.50
CA THR A 299 20.83 9.49 -15.49
C THR A 299 20.11 9.42 -16.84
N GLY A 300 20.50 10.32 -17.74
CA GLY A 300 20.06 10.30 -19.13
C GLY A 300 18.70 11.00 -19.35
N PRO A 301 18.28 11.10 -20.62
CA PRO A 301 17.03 11.74 -21.00
C PRO A 301 15.82 10.86 -20.74
N VAL A 302 14.73 11.47 -20.30
CA VAL A 302 13.44 10.80 -20.04
C VAL A 302 12.28 11.37 -20.86
N ASP A 303 12.56 12.27 -21.80
CA ASP A 303 11.58 12.93 -22.67
C ASP A 303 10.71 11.91 -23.43
N ARG A 304 11.33 10.91 -24.08
CA ARG A 304 10.62 9.87 -24.84
C ARG A 304 9.82 8.91 -23.96
N LEU A 305 10.33 8.62 -22.75
CA LEU A 305 9.65 7.79 -21.77
C LEU A 305 8.39 8.52 -21.26
N LEU A 306 8.58 9.73 -20.71
CA LEU A 306 7.52 10.53 -20.11
C LEU A 306 6.43 10.88 -21.12
N SER A 307 6.78 11.11 -22.39
CA SER A 307 5.80 11.41 -23.44
C SER A 307 4.71 10.34 -23.62
N ARG A 308 4.97 9.10 -23.17
CA ARG A 308 4.06 7.96 -23.33
C ARG A 308 3.19 7.67 -22.10
N LEU A 309 3.55 8.20 -20.93
CA LEU A 309 2.91 7.86 -19.64
C LEU A 309 1.70 8.76 -19.34
N ASN A 310 0.74 8.79 -20.27
CA ASN A 310 -0.39 9.72 -20.24
C ASN A 310 -1.46 9.45 -19.17
N ARG A 311 -1.32 8.37 -18.39
CA ARG A 311 -2.20 8.02 -17.26
C ARG A 311 -1.64 8.42 -15.89
N LEU A 312 -0.50 9.12 -15.85
CA LEU A 312 0.13 9.52 -14.60
C LEU A 312 -0.73 10.53 -13.82
N ASN A 313 -0.97 10.20 -12.56
CA ASN A 313 -1.63 11.04 -11.55
C ASN A 313 -0.60 11.63 -10.56
N TYR A 314 0.53 10.95 -10.37
CA TYR A 314 1.63 11.35 -9.50
C TYR A 314 2.97 11.05 -10.16
N LEU A 315 3.85 12.05 -10.23
CA LEU A 315 5.20 11.91 -10.77
C LEU A 315 6.23 12.61 -9.87
N ASP A 316 7.17 11.82 -9.36
CA ASP A 316 8.31 12.31 -8.62
C ASP A 316 9.62 11.67 -9.11
N LEU A 317 10.40 12.45 -9.87
CA LEU A 317 11.74 12.10 -10.35
C LEU A 317 12.83 12.94 -9.67
N SER A 318 12.49 13.65 -8.58
CA SER A 318 13.38 14.61 -7.95
C SER A 318 14.65 13.98 -7.39
N MET A 319 15.71 14.79 -7.19
CA MET A 319 16.97 14.33 -6.59
C MET A 319 17.59 13.14 -7.35
N ASN A 320 17.82 13.35 -8.64
CA ASN A 320 18.47 12.41 -9.56
C ASN A 320 19.46 13.19 -10.45
N GLN A 321 19.94 12.56 -11.52
CA GLN A 321 20.85 13.15 -12.51
C GLN A 321 20.22 13.10 -13.92
N PHE A 322 18.89 13.16 -14.03
CA PHE A 322 18.21 13.14 -15.33
C PHE A 322 18.57 14.37 -16.16
N THR A 323 18.79 14.16 -17.46
CA THR A 323 19.21 15.20 -18.42
C THR A 323 18.14 15.40 -19.50
N GLY A 324 18.39 16.30 -20.44
CA GLY A 324 17.51 16.54 -21.58
C GLY A 324 16.33 17.45 -21.26
N ILE A 325 15.40 17.54 -22.20
CA ILE A 325 14.23 18.43 -22.14
C ILE A 325 13.08 17.79 -21.34
N ILE A 326 12.22 18.64 -20.78
CA ILE A 326 10.93 18.21 -20.22
C ILE A 326 9.89 18.29 -21.34
N PRO A 327 9.22 17.17 -21.71
CA PRO A 327 8.31 17.17 -22.83
C PRO A 327 7.02 17.95 -22.51
N GLY A 328 6.59 18.80 -23.45
CA GLY A 328 5.48 19.74 -23.23
C GLY A 328 4.11 19.09 -22.95
N ASN A 329 3.92 17.86 -23.42
CA ASN A 329 2.70 17.09 -23.19
C ASN A 329 2.57 16.57 -21.75
N LEU A 330 3.67 16.45 -21.00
CA LEU A 330 3.67 16.05 -19.61
C LEU A 330 2.73 16.92 -18.75
N PHE A 331 2.67 18.21 -19.08
CA PHE A 331 1.83 19.18 -18.36
C PHE A 331 0.34 19.06 -18.67
N SER A 332 -0.04 18.28 -19.69
CA SER A 332 -1.44 18.02 -20.07
C SER A 332 -2.02 16.78 -19.38
N PHE A 333 -1.18 15.98 -18.72
CA PHE A 333 -1.59 14.76 -18.02
C PHE A 333 -2.36 15.09 -16.72
N PRO A 334 -3.15 14.14 -16.18
CA PRO A 334 -3.93 14.33 -14.95
C PRO A 334 -3.07 14.34 -13.67
N ILE A 335 -1.86 14.92 -13.72
CA ILE A 335 -0.92 14.96 -12.62
C ILE A 335 -1.38 15.98 -11.58
N THR A 336 -1.43 15.55 -10.32
CA THR A 336 -1.77 16.41 -9.19
C THR A 336 -0.55 17.15 -8.61
N ASN A 337 0.59 16.46 -8.60
CA ASN A 337 1.85 16.94 -8.06
C ASN A 337 3.00 16.48 -8.96
N LEU A 338 3.72 17.44 -9.56
CA LEU A 338 4.84 17.21 -10.47
C LEU A 338 6.15 17.65 -9.80
N GLN A 339 7.01 16.68 -9.49
CA GLN A 339 8.28 16.92 -8.83
C GLN A 339 9.45 16.46 -9.70
N LEU A 340 10.18 17.42 -10.28
CA LEU A 340 11.35 17.19 -11.14
C LEU A 340 12.60 17.92 -10.61
N GLN A 341 12.54 18.47 -9.41
CA GLN A 341 13.59 19.29 -8.83
C GLN A 341 14.89 18.53 -8.57
N ARG A 342 16.01 19.26 -8.52
CA ARG A 342 17.34 18.70 -8.24
C ARG A 342 17.73 17.61 -9.24
N ASN A 343 17.71 17.98 -10.51
CA ASN A 343 18.14 17.18 -11.64
C ASN A 343 19.06 18.02 -12.55
N LEU A 344 19.36 17.49 -13.74
CA LEU A 344 20.15 18.15 -14.78
C LEU A 344 19.30 18.48 -16.02
N PHE A 345 17.98 18.57 -15.89
CA PHE A 345 17.09 18.93 -17.00
C PHE A 345 17.47 20.29 -17.57
N SER A 346 17.41 20.43 -18.90
CA SER A 346 17.89 21.60 -19.61
C SER A 346 16.96 22.02 -20.75
N GLY A 347 17.23 23.20 -21.30
CA GLY A 347 16.43 23.76 -22.38
C GLY A 347 15.13 24.43 -21.91
N PRO A 348 14.32 24.92 -22.86
CA PRO A 348 13.09 25.64 -22.59
C PRO A 348 11.94 24.73 -22.17
N VAL A 349 11.14 25.21 -21.22
CA VAL A 349 9.93 24.51 -20.75
C VAL A 349 8.70 25.06 -21.48
N ARG A 350 8.14 24.27 -22.38
CA ARG A 350 7.00 24.66 -23.23
C ARG A 350 5.81 23.73 -23.05
N PRO A 351 4.90 24.00 -22.09
CA PRO A 351 3.63 23.30 -22.00
C PRO A 351 2.84 23.44 -23.31
N TRP A 352 2.09 22.41 -23.71
CA TRP A 352 1.22 22.49 -24.89
C TRP A 352 -0.05 23.29 -24.66
N ASN A 353 -0.52 23.33 -23.41
CA ASN A 353 -1.74 24.01 -23.01
C ASN A 353 -1.60 24.55 -21.58
N GLN A 354 -2.64 25.24 -21.12
CA GLN A 354 -2.72 25.78 -19.77
C GLN A 354 -2.52 24.68 -18.73
N VAL A 355 -1.56 24.87 -17.82
CA VAL A 355 -1.13 23.84 -16.87
C VAL A 355 -2.11 23.76 -15.70
N ARG A 356 -2.81 22.63 -15.59
CA ARG A 356 -3.81 22.39 -14.53
C ARG A 356 -3.23 21.76 -13.25
N ILE A 357 -1.95 21.39 -13.28
CA ILE A 357 -1.25 20.76 -12.16
C ILE A 357 -1.19 21.75 -10.99
N ARG A 358 -1.61 21.32 -9.79
CA ARG A 358 -1.68 22.20 -8.62
C ARG A 358 -0.30 22.63 -8.12
N THR A 359 0.64 21.67 -8.08
CA THR A 359 2.01 21.88 -7.61
C THR A 359 2.99 21.42 -8.68
N VAL A 360 3.86 22.33 -9.11
CA VAL A 360 4.92 22.08 -10.08
C VAL A 360 6.25 22.55 -9.49
N ASP A 361 7.14 21.61 -9.24
CA ASP A 361 8.51 21.88 -8.78
C ASP A 361 9.54 21.47 -9.82
N LEU A 362 10.13 22.48 -10.46
CA LEU A 362 11.21 22.35 -11.46
C LEU A 362 12.51 22.96 -10.94
N SER A 363 12.60 23.26 -9.64
CA SER A 363 13.73 23.98 -9.05
C SER A 363 15.03 23.18 -9.12
N TYR A 364 16.18 23.86 -9.03
CA TYR A 364 17.51 23.21 -9.05
C TYR A 364 17.71 22.32 -10.29
N ASN A 365 17.58 22.92 -11.47
CA ASN A 365 17.86 22.29 -12.76
C ASN A 365 18.74 23.23 -13.62
N ARG A 366 18.87 22.93 -14.91
CA ARG A 366 19.57 23.76 -15.90
C ARG A 366 18.59 24.31 -16.95
N LEU A 367 17.32 24.47 -16.58
CA LEU A 367 16.25 24.92 -17.48
C LEU A 367 16.50 26.36 -17.91
N SER A 368 16.24 26.68 -19.17
CA SER A 368 16.58 27.98 -19.77
C SER A 368 15.43 28.55 -20.60
N GLY A 369 15.66 29.72 -21.22
CA GLY A 369 14.62 30.42 -21.99
C GLY A 369 13.66 31.20 -21.11
N GLU A 370 12.55 31.64 -21.71
CA GLU A 370 11.54 32.44 -21.03
C GLU A 370 10.57 31.58 -20.21
N ILE A 371 9.99 32.19 -19.16
CA ILE A 371 8.94 31.54 -18.36
C ILE A 371 7.64 31.56 -19.17
N SER A 372 7.07 30.38 -19.44
CA SER A 372 5.80 30.27 -20.15
C SER A 372 4.63 30.84 -19.32
N PRO A 373 3.76 31.70 -19.90
CA PRO A 373 2.55 32.19 -19.22
C PRO A 373 1.52 31.08 -18.96
N LEU A 374 1.65 29.92 -19.59
CA LEU A 374 0.74 28.77 -19.42
C LEU A 374 0.80 28.16 -18.00
N PHE A 375 1.79 28.54 -17.18
CA PHE A 375 1.87 28.15 -15.77
C PHE A 375 1.06 29.06 -14.83
N SER A 376 0.37 30.09 -15.33
CA SER A 376 -0.36 31.09 -14.52
C SER A 376 -1.50 30.54 -13.64
N THR A 377 -1.94 29.30 -13.89
CA THR A 377 -2.95 28.58 -13.09
C THR A 377 -2.36 27.68 -12.01
N VAL A 378 -1.04 27.47 -11.98
CA VAL A 378 -0.37 26.64 -10.98
C VAL A 378 -0.39 27.36 -9.63
N LYS A 379 -0.85 26.68 -8.58
CA LYS A 379 -0.93 27.27 -7.24
C LYS A 379 0.44 27.37 -6.57
N LYS A 380 1.27 26.35 -6.71
CA LYS A 380 2.61 26.29 -6.13
C LYS A 380 3.64 26.02 -7.23
N LEU A 381 4.34 27.07 -7.66
CA LEU A 381 5.28 27.04 -8.76
C LEU A 381 6.69 27.36 -8.27
N TYR A 382 7.58 26.39 -8.41
CA TYR A 382 8.99 26.50 -8.06
C TYR A 382 9.85 26.40 -9.31
N LEU A 383 10.42 27.54 -9.73
CA LEU A 383 11.35 27.63 -10.87
C LEU A 383 12.74 28.11 -10.46
N ASN A 384 12.98 28.22 -9.15
CA ASN A 384 14.21 28.77 -8.59
C ASN A 384 15.45 27.90 -8.85
N ASN A 385 16.63 28.50 -8.84
CA ASN A 385 17.91 27.83 -9.15
C ASN A 385 17.88 27.17 -10.54
N ASN A 386 17.66 27.98 -11.57
CA ASN A 386 17.67 27.60 -12.97
C ASN A 386 18.39 28.68 -13.81
N LYS A 387 18.21 28.65 -15.13
CA LYS A 387 18.76 29.62 -16.08
C LYS A 387 17.65 30.34 -16.86
N PHE A 388 16.47 30.54 -16.26
CA PHE A 388 15.39 31.29 -16.91
C PHE A 388 15.80 32.75 -17.11
N MET A 389 15.41 33.31 -18.25
CA MET A 389 15.73 34.66 -18.70
C MET A 389 14.49 35.40 -19.20
N GLY A 390 14.66 36.67 -19.56
CA GLY A 390 13.56 37.53 -20.01
C GLY A 390 12.71 38.08 -18.87
N GLN A 391 11.58 38.69 -19.23
CA GLN A 391 10.65 39.25 -18.27
C GLN A 391 9.68 38.20 -17.74
N VAL A 392 9.30 38.33 -16.46
CA VAL A 392 8.22 37.54 -15.87
C VAL A 392 6.89 37.98 -16.52
N PRO A 393 6.09 37.07 -17.11
CA PRO A 393 4.84 37.44 -17.77
C PRO A 393 3.87 38.15 -16.82
N SER A 394 3.22 39.23 -17.28
CA SER A 394 2.31 40.08 -16.49
C SER A 394 1.15 39.30 -15.85
N ILE A 395 0.66 38.25 -16.53
CA ILE A 395 -0.39 37.37 -16.01
C ILE A 395 -0.03 36.75 -14.65
N PHE A 396 1.25 36.51 -14.36
CA PHE A 396 1.65 36.03 -13.03
C PHE A 396 1.41 37.08 -11.95
N VAL A 397 1.60 38.36 -12.26
CA VAL A 397 1.36 39.47 -11.33
C VAL A 397 -0.13 39.57 -11.02
N GLU A 398 -0.98 39.56 -12.05
CA GLU A 398 -2.43 39.58 -11.89
C GLU A 398 -2.91 38.42 -11.01
N ARG A 399 -2.44 37.20 -11.30
CA ARG A 399 -2.82 35.99 -10.57
C ARG A 399 -2.27 35.97 -9.14
N LEU A 400 -1.09 36.54 -8.91
CA LEU A 400 -0.50 36.66 -7.58
C LEU A 400 -1.29 37.66 -6.71
N LEU A 401 -1.60 38.84 -7.24
CA LEU A 401 -2.36 39.87 -6.52
C LEU A 401 -3.81 39.45 -6.26
N ALA A 402 -4.39 38.62 -7.14
CA ALA A 402 -5.70 38.01 -6.95
C ALA A 402 -5.69 36.76 -6.02
N ALA A 403 -4.59 36.48 -5.31
CA ALA A 403 -4.40 35.30 -4.46
C ALA A 403 -4.62 33.94 -5.18
N GLY A 404 -4.50 33.94 -6.52
CA GLY A 404 -4.62 32.74 -7.36
C GLY A 404 -3.36 31.86 -7.36
N ILE A 405 -2.20 32.43 -6.98
CA ILE A 405 -0.93 31.72 -6.80
C ILE A 405 -0.54 31.81 -5.32
N GLU A 406 -0.36 30.65 -4.68
CA GLU A 406 0.06 30.53 -3.28
C GLU A 406 1.59 30.71 -3.14
N ILE A 407 2.36 30.10 -4.05
CA ILE A 407 3.83 30.14 -4.02
C ILE A 407 4.36 30.35 -5.44
N LEU A 408 5.17 31.40 -5.63
CA LEU A 408 5.91 31.70 -6.85
C LEU A 408 7.38 31.95 -6.52
N TYR A 409 8.21 30.91 -6.63
CA TYR A 409 9.64 30.99 -6.35
C TYR A 409 10.45 31.03 -7.64
N LEU A 410 11.08 32.19 -7.88
CA LEU A 410 11.82 32.52 -9.10
C LEU A 410 13.28 32.92 -8.80
N GLN A 411 13.71 32.85 -7.54
CA GLN A 411 15.06 33.24 -7.14
C GLN A 411 16.15 32.42 -7.82
N HIS A 412 17.36 32.97 -7.91
CA HIS A 412 18.49 32.32 -8.58
C HIS A 412 18.23 31.96 -10.04
N ASN A 413 17.84 32.96 -10.82
CA ASN A 413 17.69 32.91 -12.28
C ASN A 413 18.40 34.13 -12.92
N TYR A 414 18.09 34.44 -14.18
CA TYR A 414 18.61 35.57 -14.96
C TYR A 414 17.46 36.44 -15.48
N LEU A 415 16.36 36.54 -14.71
CA LEU A 415 15.18 37.32 -15.09
C LEU A 415 15.49 38.82 -15.06
N THR A 416 14.95 39.56 -16.02
CA THR A 416 15.26 40.98 -16.24
C THR A 416 14.22 41.95 -15.70
N GLY A 417 13.03 41.46 -15.34
CA GLY A 417 11.99 42.31 -14.77
C GLY A 417 10.70 41.58 -14.43
N ILE A 418 9.86 42.24 -13.64
CA ILE A 418 8.48 41.85 -13.34
C ILE A 418 7.64 43.13 -13.21
N GLN A 419 6.50 43.19 -13.90
CA GLN A 419 5.64 44.37 -13.95
C GLN A 419 4.70 44.43 -12.74
N ILE A 420 5.25 44.67 -11.54
CA ILE A 420 4.47 44.87 -10.32
C ILE A 420 4.74 46.27 -9.76
N SER A 421 3.67 46.98 -9.42
CA SER A 421 3.77 48.32 -8.84
C SER A 421 4.50 48.27 -7.48
N PRO A 422 5.41 49.21 -7.17
CA PRO A 422 6.04 49.28 -5.85
C PRO A 422 5.06 49.41 -4.68
N ALA A 423 3.87 49.95 -4.94
CA ALA A 423 2.79 50.08 -3.95
C ALA A 423 1.90 48.82 -3.84
N ALA A 424 2.10 47.81 -4.70
CA ALA A 424 1.26 46.61 -4.69
C ALA A 424 1.56 45.75 -3.46
N ALA A 425 0.54 45.50 -2.65
CA ALA A 425 0.62 44.58 -1.52
C ALA A 425 0.35 43.14 -1.99
N ILE A 426 1.32 42.25 -1.78
CA ILE A 426 1.13 40.82 -2.05
C ILE A 426 0.24 40.24 -0.93
N PRO A 427 -0.84 39.51 -1.26
CA PRO A 427 -1.69 38.88 -0.25
C PRO A 427 -0.90 37.97 0.69
N VAL A 428 -1.26 37.92 1.98
CA VAL A 428 -0.58 37.06 2.97
C VAL A 428 -0.67 35.56 2.66
N SER A 429 -1.66 35.16 1.84
CA SER A 429 -1.81 33.80 1.32
C SER A 429 -0.84 33.45 0.19
N SER A 430 -0.09 34.45 -0.30
CA SER A 430 0.78 34.35 -1.46
C SER A 430 2.22 34.69 -1.09
N SER A 431 3.16 33.89 -1.58
CA SER A 431 4.59 34.09 -1.37
C SER A 431 5.31 34.20 -2.71
N LEU A 432 6.00 35.32 -2.89
CA LEU A 432 6.84 35.62 -4.04
C LEU A 432 8.29 35.64 -3.59
N CYS A 433 9.19 35.04 -4.36
CA CYS A 433 10.63 35.19 -4.13
C CYS A 433 11.40 35.43 -5.42
N LEU A 434 12.07 36.58 -5.49
CA LEU A 434 12.75 37.09 -6.70
C LEU A 434 14.26 37.32 -6.52
N GLN A 435 14.81 36.99 -5.35
CA GLN A 435 16.22 37.26 -5.04
C GLN A 435 17.19 36.69 -6.06
N TYR A 436 18.34 37.35 -6.23
CA TYR A 436 19.43 36.88 -7.08
C TYR A 436 19.02 36.67 -8.56
N ASN A 437 18.37 37.69 -9.12
CA ASN A 437 18.03 37.84 -10.54
C ASN A 437 18.67 39.10 -11.14
N CYS A 438 18.66 39.22 -12.47
CA CYS A 438 19.18 40.36 -13.22
C CYS A 438 18.19 41.54 -13.25
N MET A 439 17.67 41.92 -12.09
CA MET A 439 16.71 43.00 -11.94
C MET A 439 16.74 43.53 -10.51
N VAL A 440 16.30 44.77 -10.30
CA VAL A 440 15.98 45.28 -8.97
C VAL A 440 14.59 44.78 -8.57
N PRO A 441 14.44 44.02 -7.47
CA PRO A 441 13.12 43.58 -7.02
C PRO A 441 12.23 44.79 -6.68
N PRO A 442 11.03 44.90 -7.28
CA PRO A 442 10.15 46.06 -7.11
C PRO A 442 9.44 46.13 -5.76
N ALA A 443 9.39 45.01 -5.01
CA ALA A 443 8.83 44.94 -3.66
C ALA A 443 9.77 44.17 -2.73
N GLN A 444 9.76 44.49 -1.43
CA GLN A 444 10.44 43.68 -0.42
C GLN A 444 9.66 42.39 -0.20
N THR A 445 10.01 41.36 -0.96
CA THR A 445 9.39 40.03 -0.83
C THR A 445 10.17 39.17 0.14
N ALA A 446 9.49 38.59 1.14
CA ALA A 446 10.10 37.63 2.06
C ALA A 446 10.45 36.34 1.31
N CYS A 447 11.75 36.03 1.23
CA CYS A 447 12.26 34.81 0.63
C CYS A 447 12.60 33.76 1.69
N PRO A 448 12.53 32.45 1.37
CA PRO A 448 13.01 31.41 2.26
C PRO A 448 14.52 31.57 2.54
N LEU A 449 14.99 31.18 3.73
CA LEU A 449 16.41 31.34 4.14
C LEU A 449 17.42 30.78 3.13
N LYS A 450 17.06 29.70 2.42
CA LYS A 450 17.90 29.06 1.40
C LYS A 450 18.09 29.90 0.12
N ALA A 451 17.34 31.00 -0.05
CA ALA A 451 17.50 31.92 -1.16
C ALA A 451 18.72 32.84 -1.01
N GLY A 452 19.31 32.92 0.19
CA GLY A 452 20.44 33.80 0.45
C GLY A 452 20.02 35.24 0.77
N LYS A 453 21.01 36.12 0.92
CA LYS A 453 20.78 37.53 1.33
C LYS A 453 20.88 38.54 0.18
N GLN A 454 21.41 38.11 -0.97
CA GLN A 454 21.65 39.00 -2.11
C GLN A 454 20.34 39.30 -2.83
N LYS A 455 19.99 40.59 -2.92
CA LYS A 455 18.75 41.05 -3.57
C LYS A 455 18.84 40.89 -5.08
N THR A 456 19.92 41.38 -5.68
CA THR A 456 20.18 41.36 -7.12
C THR A 456 21.36 40.45 -7.44
N ARG A 457 21.39 39.92 -8.67
CA ARG A 457 22.57 39.26 -9.23
C ARG A 457 23.60 40.32 -9.65
N PRO A 458 24.91 40.07 -9.48
CA PRO A 458 25.94 40.99 -9.96
C PRO A 458 25.79 41.31 -11.46
N THR A 459 25.92 42.59 -11.83
CA THR A 459 25.78 43.08 -13.21
C THR A 459 26.73 42.38 -14.19
N SER A 460 27.93 42.01 -13.75
CA SER A 460 28.90 41.25 -14.55
C SER A 460 28.42 39.87 -15.00
N GLN A 461 27.38 39.31 -14.35
CA GLN A 461 26.76 38.04 -14.71
C GLN A 461 25.48 38.22 -15.54
N CYS A 462 25.08 39.46 -15.82
CA CYS A 462 23.84 39.80 -16.49
C CYS A 462 24.15 40.49 -17.83
N ILE A 463 24.38 39.68 -18.87
CA ILE A 463 24.85 40.14 -20.19
C ILE A 463 23.93 41.21 -20.81
N GLU A 464 22.62 41.12 -20.57
CA GLU A 464 21.61 42.03 -21.14
C GLU A 464 21.07 43.08 -20.15
N TRP A 465 21.43 43.01 -18.87
CA TRP A 465 20.89 43.94 -17.86
C TRP A 465 21.82 45.15 -17.70
N LYS A 466 21.43 46.27 -18.31
CA LYS A 466 21.99 47.59 -18.00
C LYS A 466 21.16 48.16 -16.85
N GLY A 467 21.77 48.18 -15.67
CA GLY A 467 21.16 48.38 -14.34
C GLY A 467 20.13 49.50 -14.22
#